data_AF-A0A2H0QNR1-F1
#
_entry.id   AF-A0A2H0QNR1-F1
#
_cell.length_a   1.000
_cell.length_b   1.000
_cell.length_c   1.000
_cell.angle_alpha   90.00
_cell.angle_beta   90.00
_cell.angle_gamma   90.00
#
_symmetry.space_group_name_H-M   'P 1'
#
loop_
_entity.id
_entity.type
_entity.pdbx_description
1 polymer ?
#
loop_
_entity_poly.entity_id
_entity_poly.type
_entity_poly.pdbx_seq_one_letter_code
_entity_poly.pdbx_strand_id
1 'polypeptide(L)'
;MRALEFLKARREATLDAFTFNDENKIVKAKKLYHTVERSFISEPLPTSNKALKIATNPEFAGQFAGAGAPAGEAVANFSVSKVWIEPGCIVCNACEGIYPEVFHVTDDSCIIHPGAPLNDGLKILEAAEACPVEVIKFTKVS
;
A
#
# COMPACT_ATOMS: atom_id res chain seq x y z
N MET A 1 -57.37 -20.47 -49.26
CA MET A 1 -58.14 -20.80 -48.04
C MET A 1 -57.57 -20.20 -46.75
N ARG A 2 -56.26 -20.01 -46.59
CA ARG A 2 -55.64 -19.40 -45.38
C ARG A 2 -56.10 -17.97 -45.02
N ALA A 3 -56.53 -17.17 -46.00
CA ALA A 3 -57.01 -15.80 -45.74
C ALA A 3 -58.34 -15.74 -44.96
N LEU A 4 -59.19 -16.76 -45.10
CA LEU A 4 -60.47 -16.83 -44.39
C LEU A 4 -60.32 -17.31 -42.94
N GLU A 5 -59.33 -18.18 -42.68
CA GLU A 5 -59.03 -18.65 -41.32
C GLU A 5 -58.46 -17.53 -40.45
N PHE A 6 -57.56 -16.71 -40.99
CA PHE A 6 -57.03 -15.54 -40.29
C PHE A 6 -58.14 -14.54 -39.88
N LEU A 7 -59.12 -14.31 -40.75
CA LEU A 7 -60.24 -13.41 -40.47
C LEU A 7 -61.22 -13.95 -39.42
N LYS A 8 -61.36 -15.28 -39.30
CA LYS A 8 -62.13 -15.90 -38.21
C LYS A 8 -61.38 -15.78 -36.89
N ALA A 9 -60.11 -16.16 -36.88
CA ALA A 9 -59.25 -16.06 -35.69
C ALA A 9 -59.16 -14.64 -35.14
N ARG A 10 -59.09 -13.62 -36.01
CA ARG A 10 -59.11 -12.20 -35.58
C ARG A 10 -60.43 -11.76 -34.96
N ARG A 11 -61.58 -12.30 -35.39
CA ARG A 11 -62.89 -11.94 -34.82
C ARG A 11 -63.16 -12.64 -33.49
N GLU A 12 -62.59 -13.82 -33.30
CA GLU A 12 -62.72 -14.62 -32.07
C GLU A 12 -61.67 -14.23 -31.01
N ALA A 13 -60.65 -13.46 -31.38
CA ALA A 13 -59.64 -12.96 -30.44
C ALA A 13 -60.25 -11.97 -29.45
N THR A 14 -60.16 -12.30 -28.16
CA THR A 14 -60.71 -11.51 -27.04
C THR A 14 -59.67 -10.68 -26.30
N LEU A 15 -58.39 -10.82 -26.65
CA LEU A 15 -57.26 -10.18 -25.98
C LEU A 15 -56.46 -9.36 -26.98
N ASP A 16 -56.12 -8.14 -26.58
CA ASP A 16 -55.28 -7.27 -27.37
C ASP A 16 -53.80 -7.67 -27.23
N ALA A 17 -53.03 -7.47 -28.29
CA ALA A 17 -51.60 -7.79 -28.28
C ALA A 17 -50.85 -7.02 -27.17
N PHE A 18 -51.34 -5.84 -26.78
CA PHE A 18 -50.77 -5.06 -25.69
C PHE A 18 -51.00 -5.69 -24.32
N THR A 19 -52.18 -6.24 -24.05
CA THR A 19 -52.48 -6.88 -22.76
C THR A 19 -51.72 -8.20 -22.64
N PHE A 20 -51.71 -9.01 -23.70
CA PHE A 20 -50.92 -10.24 -23.74
C PHE A 20 -49.42 -9.99 -23.51
N ASN A 21 -48.87 -8.95 -24.18
CA ASN A 21 -47.47 -8.61 -24.03
C ASN A 21 -47.14 -8.00 -22.67
N ASP A 22 -48.10 -7.40 -21.96
CA ASP A 22 -47.91 -6.86 -20.61
C ASP A 22 -47.92 -7.96 -19.55
N GLU A 23 -48.86 -8.90 -19.66
CA GLU A 23 -48.99 -10.04 -18.76
C GLU A 23 -47.83 -11.04 -18.89
N ASN A 24 -47.27 -11.17 -20.10
CA ASN A 24 -46.20 -12.13 -20.39
C ASN A 24 -44.80 -11.49 -20.45
N LYS A 25 -44.62 -10.28 -19.87
CA LYS A 25 -43.29 -9.67 -19.80
C LYS A 25 -42.36 -10.53 -18.93
N ILE A 26 -41.32 -11.07 -19.54
CA ILE A 26 -40.24 -11.73 -18.82
C ILE A 26 -39.44 -10.65 -18.09
N VAL A 27 -39.78 -10.38 -16.84
CA VAL A 27 -39.02 -9.47 -15.97
C VAL A 27 -37.74 -10.18 -15.55
N LYS A 28 -36.65 -9.94 -16.29
CA LYS A 28 -35.32 -10.41 -15.88
C LYS A 28 -34.90 -9.61 -14.64
N ALA A 29 -34.92 -10.25 -13.48
CA ALA A 29 -34.41 -9.65 -12.25
C ALA A 29 -32.94 -9.23 -12.46
N LYS A 30 -32.62 -7.96 -12.20
CA LYS A 30 -31.24 -7.49 -12.24
C LYS A 30 -30.43 -8.31 -11.24
N LYS A 31 -29.24 -8.77 -11.63
CA LYS A 31 -28.33 -9.45 -10.70
C LYS A 31 -28.02 -8.50 -9.54
N LEU A 32 -28.46 -8.87 -8.35
CA LEU A 32 -28.12 -8.18 -7.11
C LEU A 32 -26.69 -8.57 -6.75
N TYR A 33 -25.75 -7.64 -6.92
CA TYR A 33 -24.39 -7.82 -6.43
C TYR A 33 -24.37 -7.33 -4.98
N HIS A 34 -24.04 -8.23 -4.06
CA HIS A 34 -23.83 -7.85 -2.67
C HIS A 34 -22.46 -7.19 -2.57
N THR A 35 -22.44 -5.87 -2.38
CA THR A 35 -21.22 -5.16 -2.01
C THR A 35 -20.87 -5.57 -0.59
N VAL A 36 -19.80 -6.36 -0.45
CA VAL A 36 -19.30 -6.75 0.88
C VAL A 36 -18.61 -5.53 1.48
N GLU A 37 -19.32 -4.80 2.34
CA GLU A 37 -18.73 -3.75 3.16
C GLU A 37 -17.82 -4.40 4.21
N ARG A 38 -16.54 -4.51 3.90
CA ARG A 38 -15.53 -4.88 4.89
C ARG A 38 -15.20 -3.62 5.69
N SER A 39 -15.76 -3.52 6.90
CA SER A 39 -15.33 -2.51 7.85
C SER A 39 -13.86 -2.75 8.21
N PHE A 40 -13.03 -1.71 8.16
CA PHE A 40 -11.65 -1.72 8.67
C PHE A 40 -11.58 -1.90 10.19
N ILE A 41 -12.72 -1.82 10.86
CA ILE A 41 -12.86 -2.06 12.29
C ILE A 41 -12.96 -3.57 12.47
N SER A 42 -11.98 -4.15 13.15
CA SER A 42 -12.03 -5.54 13.58
C SER A 42 -13.27 -5.77 14.44
N GLU A 43 -13.84 -6.97 14.38
CA GLU A 43 -14.85 -7.39 15.35
C GLU A 43 -14.34 -7.16 16.78
N PRO A 44 -15.21 -6.67 17.70
CA PRO A 44 -14.79 -6.44 19.07
C PRO A 44 -14.24 -7.74 19.65
N LEU A 45 -13.06 -7.64 20.30
CA LEU A 45 -12.44 -8.78 20.96
C LEU A 45 -13.45 -9.40 21.95
N PRO A 46 -13.56 -10.75 22.00
CA PRO A 46 -14.52 -11.40 22.87
C PRO A 46 -14.23 -11.03 24.34
N THR A 47 -15.28 -10.76 25.11
CA THR A 47 -15.23 -10.45 26.54
C THR A 47 -14.84 -11.69 27.35
N SER A 48 -13.63 -12.19 27.17
CA SER A 48 -13.06 -13.25 27.98
C SER A 48 -12.22 -12.63 29.10
N ASN A 49 -12.31 -13.16 30.32
CA ASN A 49 -11.49 -12.77 31.48
C ASN A 49 -10.00 -13.15 31.34
N LYS A 50 -9.51 -13.37 30.12
CA LYS A 50 -8.13 -13.74 29.86
C LYS A 50 -7.39 -12.50 29.36
N ALA A 51 -6.63 -11.89 30.26
CA ALA A 51 -5.83 -10.71 29.95
C ALA A 51 -4.94 -10.98 28.72
N LEU A 52 -4.99 -10.08 27.74
CA LEU A 52 -4.18 -10.16 26.54
C LEU A 52 -2.72 -9.94 26.92
N LYS A 53 -1.84 -10.83 26.46
CA LYS A 53 -0.39 -10.72 26.62
C LYS A 53 0.15 -9.67 25.65
N ILE A 54 -0.03 -8.41 25.98
CA ILE A 54 0.46 -7.26 25.20
C ILE A 54 1.56 -6.58 26.04
N ALA A 55 2.56 -6.01 25.37
CA ALA A 55 3.68 -5.32 26.02
C ALA A 55 3.25 -4.15 26.93
N THR A 56 2.12 -3.51 26.65
CA THR A 56 1.53 -2.44 27.47
C THR A 56 0.76 -2.93 28.69
N ASN A 57 0.52 -4.25 28.83
CA ASN A 57 -0.11 -4.79 30.03
C ASN A 57 0.97 -5.01 31.12
N PRO A 58 0.91 -4.27 32.25
CA PRO A 58 1.90 -4.38 33.32
C PRO A 58 2.00 -5.78 33.95
N GLU A 59 0.93 -6.58 33.89
CA GLU A 59 0.93 -7.95 34.42
C GLU A 59 1.84 -8.91 33.61
N PHE A 60 2.12 -8.59 32.34
CA PHE A 60 2.97 -9.41 31.45
C PHE A 60 4.31 -8.76 31.12
N ALA A 61 4.66 -7.63 31.75
CA ALA A 61 5.90 -6.89 31.50
C ALA A 61 7.16 -7.78 31.66
N GLY A 62 7.14 -8.72 32.62
CA GLY A 62 8.24 -9.68 32.83
C GLY A 62 8.43 -10.70 31.70
N GLN A 63 7.39 -10.98 30.88
CA GLN A 63 7.48 -11.92 29.76
C GLN A 63 8.03 -11.28 28.48
N PHE A 64 7.94 -9.95 28.35
CA PHE A 64 8.43 -9.21 27.19
C PHE A 64 9.76 -8.48 27.42
N ALA A 65 10.31 -8.53 28.65
CA ALA A 65 11.57 -7.89 29.02
C ALA A 65 12.81 -8.38 28.22
N GLY A 66 12.72 -9.54 27.55
CA GLY A 66 13.76 -10.05 26.64
C GLY A 66 13.50 -9.81 25.15
N ALA A 67 12.39 -9.16 24.79
CA ALA A 67 11.96 -8.93 23.40
C ALA A 67 11.93 -7.43 23.03
N GLY A 68 12.48 -6.56 23.89
CA GLY A 68 12.88 -5.23 23.45
C GLY A 68 14.03 -5.42 22.47
N ALA A 69 13.80 -5.11 21.20
CA ALA A 69 14.89 -4.95 20.25
C ALA A 69 15.99 -4.11 20.93
N PRO A 70 17.26 -4.56 20.94
CA PRO A 70 18.31 -3.78 21.55
C PRO A 70 18.26 -2.40 20.89
N ALA A 71 18.13 -1.35 21.72
CA ALA A 71 18.42 0.00 21.28
C ALA A 71 19.80 -0.07 20.63
N GLY A 72 19.85 0.19 19.31
CA GLY A 72 21.03 -0.03 18.49
C GLY A 72 22.28 0.43 19.22
N GLU A 73 23.19 -0.51 19.39
CA GLU A 73 24.52 -0.28 19.94
C GLU A 73 25.12 0.93 19.22
N ALA A 74 25.61 1.91 19.98
CA ALA A 74 26.17 3.14 19.43
C ALA A 74 27.40 2.80 18.57
N VAL A 75 27.18 2.59 17.26
CA VAL A 75 28.22 2.29 16.30
C VAL A 75 29.16 3.50 16.24
N ALA A 76 30.45 3.24 16.38
CA ALA A 76 31.46 4.29 16.31
C ALA A 76 31.41 5.00 14.95
N ASN A 77 31.30 6.33 14.98
CA ASN A 77 31.37 7.18 13.80
C ASN A 77 32.72 6.98 13.08
N PHE A 78 32.69 6.66 11.79
CA PHE A 78 33.85 6.61 10.91
C PHE A 78 33.77 7.71 9.86
N SER A 79 34.91 8.19 9.36
CA SER A 79 34.95 9.22 8.32
C SER A 79 35.00 8.63 6.92
N VAL A 80 34.49 9.37 5.94
CA VAL A 80 34.43 8.97 4.52
C VAL A 80 35.35 9.89 3.71
N SER A 81 36.17 9.31 2.83
CA SER A 81 37.08 10.09 1.96
C SER A 81 36.38 10.64 0.72
N LYS A 82 35.47 9.84 0.15
CA LYS A 82 34.75 10.20 -1.07
C LYS A 82 33.40 9.50 -1.13
N VAL A 83 32.38 10.22 -1.58
CA VAL A 83 31.05 9.70 -1.93
C VAL A 83 30.80 10.01 -3.39
N TRP A 84 30.17 9.08 -4.12
CA TRP A 84 29.69 9.30 -5.47
C TRP A 84 28.41 8.53 -5.72
N ILE A 85 27.65 8.97 -6.73
CA ILE A 85 26.36 8.40 -7.11
C ILE A 85 26.53 7.76 -8.49
N GLU A 86 26.25 6.47 -8.58
CA GLU A 86 26.22 5.74 -9.85
C GLU A 86 24.92 6.06 -10.63
N PRO A 87 24.95 5.94 -11.97
CA PRO A 87 23.75 6.13 -12.77
C PRO A 87 22.68 5.09 -12.38
N GLY A 88 21.45 5.56 -12.16
CA GLY A 88 20.34 4.72 -11.69
C GLY A 88 19.53 5.31 -10.52
N CYS A 89 19.82 6.54 -10.09
CA CYS A 89 19.00 7.23 -9.09
C CYS A 89 17.55 7.39 -9.60
N ILE A 90 16.57 6.99 -8.76
CA ILE A 90 15.14 7.07 -9.06
C ILE A 90 14.42 8.21 -8.32
N VAL A 91 15.17 9.17 -7.76
CA VAL A 91 14.59 10.36 -7.10
C VAL A 91 13.62 9.97 -5.96
N CYS A 92 14.01 8.97 -5.16
CA CYS A 92 13.18 8.46 -4.04
C CYS A 92 13.22 9.34 -2.78
N ASN A 93 14.11 10.34 -2.73
CA ASN A 93 14.32 11.28 -1.62
C ASN A 93 14.76 10.65 -0.28
N ALA A 94 15.10 9.36 -0.24
CA ALA A 94 15.59 8.72 0.98
C ALA A 94 16.91 9.31 1.49
N CYS A 95 17.87 9.54 0.58
CA CYS A 95 19.19 10.09 0.93
C CYS A 95 19.14 11.54 1.45
N GLU A 96 18.26 12.37 0.90
CA GLU A 96 18.04 13.75 1.37
C GLU A 96 17.32 13.79 2.72
N GLY A 97 16.43 12.83 3.00
CA GLY A 97 15.80 12.71 4.32
C GLY A 97 16.78 12.32 5.45
N ILE A 98 17.82 11.53 5.12
CA ILE A 98 18.82 11.05 6.08
C ILE A 98 19.94 12.07 6.27
N TYR A 99 20.47 12.63 5.18
CA TYR A 99 21.58 13.58 5.26
C TYR A 99 21.47 14.72 4.23
N PRO A 100 20.60 15.71 4.46
CA PRO A 100 20.33 16.80 3.51
C PRO A 100 21.51 17.73 3.27
N GLU A 101 22.47 17.78 4.20
CA GLU A 101 23.69 18.60 4.04
C GLU A 101 24.65 18.03 2.98
N VAL A 102 24.55 16.74 2.67
CA VAL A 102 25.41 16.04 1.71
C VAL A 102 24.68 15.79 0.40
N PHE A 103 23.42 15.34 0.46
CA PHE A 103 22.64 14.93 -0.70
C PHE A 103 21.53 15.93 -1.02
N HIS A 104 21.50 16.39 -2.26
CA HIS A 104 20.42 17.22 -2.79
C HIS A 104 19.77 16.51 -3.97
N VAL A 105 18.48 16.21 -3.89
CA VAL A 105 17.76 15.57 -4.98
C VAL A 105 17.17 16.64 -5.91
N THR A 106 17.43 16.46 -7.21
CA THR A 106 16.85 17.26 -8.30
C THR A 106 15.83 16.42 -9.07
N ASP A 107 15.16 17.00 -10.07
CA ASP A 107 14.08 16.34 -10.81
C ASP A 107 14.50 15.02 -11.50
N ASP A 108 15.76 14.92 -11.95
CA ASP A 108 16.25 13.77 -12.73
C ASP A 108 17.33 12.94 -12.01
N SER A 109 17.99 13.49 -10.99
CA SER A 109 19.10 12.81 -10.30
C SER A 109 19.39 13.40 -8.92
N CYS A 110 20.26 12.73 -8.15
CA CYS A 110 20.77 13.25 -6.90
C CYS A 110 22.20 13.77 -7.07
N ILE A 111 22.48 14.94 -6.50
CA ILE A 111 23.77 15.64 -6.58
C ILE A 111 24.34 15.76 -5.16
N ILE A 112 25.66 15.66 -5.03
CA ILE A 112 26.35 15.84 -3.75
C ILE A 112 26.78 17.30 -3.63
N HIS A 113 26.50 17.94 -2.49
CA HIS A 113 26.89 19.34 -2.27
C HIS A 113 28.41 19.55 -2.34
N PRO A 114 28.89 20.59 -3.04
CA PRO A 114 30.30 20.93 -3.05
C PRO A 114 30.72 21.43 -1.65
N GLY A 115 31.57 20.67 -0.97
CA GLY A 115 31.97 20.94 0.42
C GLY A 115 31.14 20.19 1.48
N ALA A 116 30.40 19.17 1.07
CA ALA A 116 29.62 18.30 1.95
C ALA A 116 30.44 17.79 3.16
N PRO A 117 29.88 17.82 4.38
CA PRO A 117 30.52 17.28 5.58
C PRO A 117 30.60 15.75 5.51
N LEU A 118 31.78 15.20 5.23
CA LEU A 118 32.04 13.74 5.18
C LEU A 118 32.51 13.14 6.51
N ASN A 119 32.30 13.87 7.61
CA ASN A 119 32.76 13.51 8.95
C ASN A 119 31.87 12.44 9.60
N ASP A 120 30.60 12.36 9.19
CA ASP A 120 29.60 11.46 9.76
C ASP A 120 29.31 10.30 8.79
N GLY A 121 30.18 9.30 8.78
CA GLY A 121 30.06 8.13 7.91
C GLY A 121 28.90 7.20 8.27
N LEU A 122 28.34 7.33 9.48
CA LEU A 122 27.15 6.56 9.87
C LEU A 122 25.94 6.97 9.04
N LYS A 123 25.70 8.28 8.90
CA LYS A 123 24.60 8.79 8.06
C LYS A 123 24.79 8.48 6.59
N ILE A 124 26.04 8.47 6.12
CA ILE A 124 26.35 8.10 4.72
C ILE A 124 26.07 6.61 4.49
N LEU A 125 26.40 5.74 5.44
CA LEU A 125 26.07 4.32 5.39
C LEU A 125 24.56 4.09 5.42
N GLU A 126 23.85 4.74 6.34
CA GLU A 126 22.39 4.66 6.44
C GLU A 126 21.71 5.13 5.15
N ALA A 127 22.20 6.22 4.55
CA ALA A 127 21.72 6.71 3.26
C ALA A 127 21.97 5.71 2.11
N ALA A 128 23.12 5.02 2.13
CA ALA A 128 23.44 4.00 1.14
C ALA A 128 22.55 2.75 1.28
N GLU A 129 22.27 2.31 2.51
CA GLU A 129 21.38 1.17 2.79
C GLU A 129 19.89 1.50 2.54
N ALA A 130 19.48 2.75 2.78
CA ALA A 130 18.13 3.21 2.48
C ALA A 130 17.87 3.38 0.96
N CYS A 131 18.90 3.33 0.13
CA CYS A 131 18.77 3.50 -1.31
C CYS A 131 18.22 2.20 -1.95
N PRO A 132 16.98 2.19 -2.49
CA PRO A 132 16.36 0.97 -3.02
C PRO A 132 17.06 0.40 -4.27
N VAL A 133 17.94 1.20 -4.88
CA VAL A 133 18.71 0.88 -6.09
C VAL A 133 20.23 0.87 -5.82
N GLU A 134 20.64 1.03 -4.56
CA GLU A 134 22.04 0.91 -4.09
C GLU A 134 23.08 1.73 -4.89
N VAL A 135 22.69 2.88 -5.44
CA VAL A 135 23.56 3.72 -6.31
C VAL A 135 24.56 4.59 -5.54
N ILE A 136 24.39 4.74 -4.23
CA ILE A 136 25.27 5.57 -3.39
C ILE A 136 26.48 4.73 -2.98
N LYS A 137 27.67 5.12 -3.44
CA LYS A 137 28.94 4.46 -3.13
C LYS A 137 29.85 5.40 -2.36
N PHE A 138 30.68 4.84 -1.48
CA PHE A 138 31.61 5.63 -0.67
C PHE A 138 32.87 4.84 -0.29
N THR A 139 33.95 5.56 0.00
CA THR A 139 35.22 5.01 0.48
C THR A 139 35.47 5.42 1.93
N LYS A 140 35.60 4.44 2.83
CA LYS A 140 35.93 4.69 4.24
C LYS A 140 37.39 5.17 4.36
N VAL A 141 37.64 6.15 5.23
CA VAL A 141 39.01 6.48 5.65
C VAL A 141 39.43 5.40 6.65
N SER A 142 40.49 4.66 6.33
CA SER A 142 41.11 3.70 7.24
C SER A 142 42.04 4.40 8.22
#